data_AF-A0A3N5Y957-F1
#
_entry.id   AF-A0A3N5Y957-F1
#
_cell.length_a   1.000
_cell.length_b   1.000
_cell.length_c   1.000
_cell.angle_alpha   90.00
_cell.angle_beta   90.00
_cell.angle_gamma   90.00
#
_symmetry.space_group_name_H-M   'P 1'
#
loop_
_entity.id
_entity.type
_entity.pdbx_description
1 polymer ?
#
loop_
_entity_poly.entity_id
_entity_poly.type
_entity_poly.pdbx_seq_one_letter_code
_entity_poly.pdbx_strand_id
1 'polypeptide(L)'
;PTDCVNIGISVILKGLPDLVVSGINKGLNVGDDVTYSGTVSGALEAALLGVPGIAVSLQQGGAEWDFTHAAAAARDIAAVVIEQGLPLRTFLNVNVPRGVPKGVRLAVQGKRNHATTVTERRDPRGRPYFWIGEGQDDWIPNGDSDYEAIRAGFVSVTPLQSDLTARDALDYVKRLSLERG
;
A
#
# COMPACT_ATOMS: atom_id res chain seq x y z
N PRO A 1 -0.53 13.39 -0.20
CA PRO A 1 -0.29 12.69 1.08
C PRO A 1 1.14 12.87 1.60
N THR A 2 2.13 12.63 0.76
CA THR A 2 3.56 12.89 1.01
C THR A 2 3.82 14.32 1.52
N ASP A 3 3.27 15.34 0.86
CA ASP A 3 3.42 16.73 1.32
C ASP A 3 2.80 16.96 2.71
N CYS A 4 1.66 16.32 2.99
CA CYS A 4 1.00 16.43 4.30
C CYS A 4 1.89 15.89 5.42
N VAL A 5 2.63 14.79 5.17
CA VAL A 5 3.58 14.22 6.13
C VAL A 5 4.72 15.19 6.37
N ASN A 6 5.33 15.72 5.30
CA ASN A 6 6.42 16.69 5.41
C ASN A 6 6.03 17.96 6.16
N ILE A 7 4.87 18.54 5.84
CA ILE A 7 4.33 19.73 6.52
C ILE A 7 4.00 19.40 7.97
N GLY A 8 3.36 18.25 8.23
CA GLY A 8 3.00 17.79 9.56
C GLY A 8 4.21 17.68 10.48
N ILE A 9 5.27 17.03 10.01
CA ILE A 9 6.51 16.84 10.78
C ILE A 9 7.26 18.17 10.93
N SER A 10 7.46 18.92 9.85
CA SER A 10 8.37 20.06 9.83
C SER A 10 7.77 21.33 10.43
N VAL A 11 6.48 21.60 10.16
CA VAL A 11 5.84 22.88 10.49
C VAL A 11 4.93 22.75 11.71
N ILE A 12 4.15 21.66 11.78
CA ILE A 12 3.13 21.48 12.83
C ILE A 12 3.79 20.91 14.10
N LEU A 13 4.43 19.74 13.98
CA LEU A 13 5.09 19.07 15.11
C LEU A 13 6.46 19.66 15.44
N LYS A 14 7.17 20.16 14.42
CA LYS A 14 8.56 20.67 14.52
C LYS A 14 9.54 19.64 15.09
N GLY A 15 9.30 18.37 14.76
CA GLY A 15 10.04 17.23 15.28
C GLY A 15 9.48 15.92 14.72
N LEU A 16 10.30 14.86 14.77
CA LEU A 16 9.87 13.54 14.33
C LEU A 16 8.83 12.97 15.32
N PRO A 17 7.65 12.52 14.85
CA PRO A 17 6.73 11.75 15.67
C PRO A 17 7.24 10.32 15.88
N ASP A 18 6.67 9.62 16.85
CA ASP A 18 6.98 8.20 17.10
C ASP A 18 6.43 7.27 15.99
N LEU A 19 5.37 7.71 15.29
CA LEU A 19 4.67 6.94 14.28
C LEU A 19 3.89 7.87 13.34
N VAL A 20 3.78 7.49 12.06
CA VAL A 20 2.82 8.07 11.11
C VAL A 20 1.84 7.00 10.64
N VAL A 21 0.54 7.28 10.75
CA VAL A 21 -0.53 6.43 10.22
C VAL A 21 -1.23 7.16 9.08
N SER A 22 -1.27 6.54 7.90
CA SER A 22 -1.92 7.05 6.70
C SER A 22 -3.14 6.18 6.39
N GLY A 23 -4.35 6.74 6.50
CA GLY A 23 -5.59 5.99 6.33
C GLY A 23 -6.76 6.57 7.14
N ILE A 24 -7.89 5.87 7.26
CA ILE A 24 -8.19 4.55 6.66
C ILE A 24 -8.73 4.74 5.24
N ASN A 25 -8.07 4.14 4.26
CA ASN A 25 -8.48 4.25 2.86
C ASN A 25 -9.80 3.52 2.58
N LYS A 26 -10.60 4.09 1.69
CA LYS A 26 -11.78 3.45 1.10
C LYS A 26 -11.36 2.63 -0.12
N GLY A 27 -11.18 1.33 0.06
CA GLY A 27 -10.65 0.44 -0.96
C GLY A 27 -9.29 -0.12 -0.55
N LEU A 28 -9.01 -1.33 -1.03
CA LEU A 28 -7.75 -2.02 -0.75
C LEU A 28 -6.58 -1.36 -1.47
N ASN A 29 -5.38 -1.53 -0.93
CA ASN A 29 -4.12 -1.26 -1.59
C ASN A 29 -3.28 -2.54 -1.49
N VAL A 30 -3.53 -3.49 -2.37
CA VAL A 30 -2.89 -4.82 -2.38
C VAL A 30 -2.09 -5.01 -3.65
N GLY A 31 -1.04 -5.83 -3.59
CA GLY A 31 -0.20 -6.12 -4.73
C GLY A 31 0.38 -4.88 -5.40
N ASP A 32 0.26 -4.76 -6.72
CA ASP A 32 0.87 -3.67 -7.48
C ASP A 32 0.20 -2.29 -7.24
N ASP A 33 -1.04 -2.28 -6.74
CA ASP A 33 -1.78 -1.04 -6.44
C ASP A 33 -1.05 -0.16 -5.40
N VAL A 34 -0.17 -0.77 -4.58
CA VAL A 34 0.66 -0.05 -3.62
C VAL A 34 1.52 1.04 -4.28
N THR A 35 1.94 0.85 -5.54
CA THR A 35 2.83 1.78 -6.24
C THR A 35 2.15 3.08 -6.65
N TYR A 36 0.82 3.08 -6.80
CA TYR A 36 0.04 4.25 -7.19
C TYR A 36 -0.78 4.84 -6.04
N SER A 37 -0.74 4.19 -4.87
CA SER A 37 -1.57 4.54 -3.73
C SER A 37 -1.04 5.75 -2.97
N GLY A 38 -1.84 6.81 -2.90
CA GLY A 38 -1.56 7.93 -2.02
C GLY A 38 -1.57 7.56 -0.53
N THR A 39 -2.32 6.53 -0.12
CA THR A 39 -2.34 6.08 1.28
C THR A 39 -0.99 5.44 1.63
N VAL A 40 -0.50 4.55 0.77
CA VAL A 40 0.82 3.93 0.91
C VAL A 40 1.92 5.00 0.84
N SER A 41 1.80 5.99 -0.05
CA SER A 41 2.80 7.05 -0.19
C SER A 41 3.01 7.88 1.08
N GLY A 42 1.97 8.06 1.91
CA GLY A 42 2.10 8.73 3.21
C GLY A 42 2.92 7.93 4.23
N ALA A 43 2.71 6.61 4.30
CA ALA A 43 3.48 5.73 5.19
C ALA A 43 4.92 5.53 4.69
N LEU A 44 5.09 5.43 3.37
CA LEU A 44 6.39 5.39 2.71
C LEU A 44 7.21 6.66 3.03
N GLU A 45 6.59 7.84 2.96
CA GLU A 45 7.29 9.09 3.25
C GLU A 45 7.79 9.15 4.70
N ALA A 46 6.99 8.67 5.66
CA ALA A 46 7.44 8.55 7.04
C ALA A 46 8.69 7.67 7.15
N ALA A 47 8.69 6.50 6.50
CA ALA A 47 9.83 5.60 6.50
C ALA A 47 11.07 6.22 5.84
N LEU A 48 10.91 7.04 4.80
CA LEU A 48 12.01 7.78 4.17
C LEU A 48 12.63 8.82 5.13
N LEU A 49 11.81 9.45 5.96
CA LEU A 49 12.21 10.40 7.01
C LEU A 49 12.73 9.73 8.29
N GLY A 50 12.81 8.39 8.31
CA GLY A 50 13.30 7.63 9.46
C GLY A 50 12.28 7.39 10.56
N VAL A 51 10.99 7.60 10.28
CA VAL A 51 9.87 7.37 11.20
C VAL A 51 9.10 6.11 10.79
N PRO A 52 8.70 5.23 11.72
CA PRO A 52 7.81 4.12 11.39
C PRO A 52 6.51 4.61 10.70
N GLY A 53 6.13 3.95 9.61
CA GLY A 53 4.92 4.27 8.85
C GLY A 53 3.93 3.10 8.81
N ILE A 54 2.64 3.39 8.89
CA ILE A 54 1.57 2.41 8.66
C ILE A 54 0.56 2.98 7.66
N ALA A 55 0.32 2.27 6.57
CA ALA A 55 -0.78 2.53 5.65
C ALA A 55 -1.95 1.60 5.99
N VAL A 56 -3.17 2.14 6.16
CA VAL A 56 -4.35 1.33 6.52
C VAL A 56 -5.45 1.51 5.49
N SER A 57 -5.99 0.38 5.01
CA SER A 57 -6.97 0.32 3.94
C SER A 57 -8.09 -0.67 4.28
N LEU A 58 -9.33 -0.34 3.90
CA LEU A 58 -10.51 -1.17 4.16
C LEU A 58 -11.11 -1.70 2.86
N GLN A 59 -11.40 -3.00 2.82
CA GLN A 59 -12.13 -3.63 1.72
C GLN A 59 -13.54 -3.04 1.60
N GLN A 60 -13.92 -2.67 0.38
CA GLN A 60 -15.27 -2.20 0.10
C GLN A 60 -16.30 -3.30 0.36
N GLY A 61 -17.33 -2.97 1.14
CA GLY A 61 -18.33 -3.95 1.59
C GLY A 61 -19.77 -3.71 1.15
N GLY A 62 -20.10 -2.53 0.60
CA GLY A 62 -21.46 -2.11 0.25
C GLY A 62 -21.54 -0.60 0.03
N ALA A 63 -22.74 -0.02 0.16
CA ALA A 63 -22.95 1.43 0.05
C ALA A 63 -22.39 2.21 1.25
N GLU A 64 -22.43 1.61 2.44
CA GLU A 64 -21.90 2.19 3.68
C GLU A 64 -20.52 1.63 4.04
N TRP A 65 -19.70 2.47 4.63
CA TRP A 65 -18.35 2.15 5.07
C TRP A 65 -18.32 2.02 6.60
N ASP A 66 -18.09 0.81 7.10
CA ASP A 66 -17.87 0.56 8.52
C ASP A 66 -16.37 0.42 8.81
N PHE A 67 -15.81 1.43 9.48
CA PHE A 67 -14.38 1.48 9.82
C PHE A 67 -14.05 0.85 11.17
N THR A 68 -15.03 0.32 11.91
CA THR A 68 -14.85 -0.15 13.30
C THR A 68 -13.69 -1.13 13.43
N HIS A 69 -13.67 -2.18 12.60
CA HIS A 69 -12.61 -3.19 12.66
C HIS A 69 -11.28 -2.70 12.08
N ALA A 70 -11.31 -1.80 11.10
CA ALA A 70 -10.10 -1.24 10.53
C ALA A 70 -9.40 -0.26 11.48
N ALA A 71 -10.17 0.54 12.23
CA ALA A 71 -9.65 1.41 13.27
C ALA A 71 -9.10 0.60 14.45
N ALA A 72 -9.75 -0.50 14.84
CA ALA A 72 -9.24 -1.40 15.86
C ALA A 72 -7.90 -2.04 15.44
N ALA A 73 -7.82 -2.58 14.22
CA ALA A 73 -6.58 -3.14 13.68
C ALA A 73 -5.45 -2.09 13.59
N ALA A 74 -5.77 -0.87 13.11
CA ALA A 74 -4.82 0.22 13.05
C ALA A 74 -4.25 0.58 14.44
N ARG A 75 -5.12 0.72 15.45
CA ARG A 75 -4.72 0.99 16.83
C ARG A 75 -3.81 -0.10 17.38
N ASP A 76 -4.21 -1.37 17.23
CA ASP A 76 -3.48 -2.49 17.83
C ASP A 76 -2.10 -2.67 17.19
N ILE A 77 -2.00 -2.53 15.87
CA ILE A 77 -0.73 -2.58 15.14
C ILE A 77 0.13 -1.35 15.48
N ALA A 78 -0.46 -0.15 15.57
CA ALA A 78 0.25 1.07 15.95
C ALA A 78 0.88 0.94 17.34
N ALA A 79 0.16 0.40 18.31
CA ALA A 79 0.69 0.17 19.66
C ALA A 79 1.92 -0.75 19.65
N VAL A 80 1.85 -1.87 18.91
CA VAL A 80 2.98 -2.80 18.76
C VAL A 80 4.17 -2.14 18.07
N VAL A 81 3.94 -1.37 17.01
CA VAL A 81 5.01 -0.67 16.28
C VAL A 81 5.68 0.40 17.12
N ILE A 82 4.93 1.15 17.93
CA ILE A 82 5.49 2.15 18.85
C ILE A 82 6.35 1.48 19.92
N GLU A 83 5.91 0.34 20.45
CA GLU A 83 6.62 -0.36 21.52
C GLU A 83 7.89 -1.08 21.01
N GLN A 84 7.79 -1.76 19.87
CA GLN A 84 8.84 -2.66 19.37
C GLN A 84 9.70 -2.04 18.25
N GLY A 85 9.22 -0.97 17.62
CA GLY A 85 9.84 -0.36 16.46
C GLY A 85 9.67 -1.17 15.17
N LEU A 86 10.31 -0.68 14.10
CA LEU A 86 10.46 -1.37 12.82
C LEU A 86 11.92 -1.23 12.35
N PRO A 87 12.39 -2.13 11.47
CA PRO A 87 13.65 -1.92 10.78
C PRO A 87 13.66 -0.57 10.05
N LEU A 88 14.85 0.02 9.93
CA LEU A 88 15.02 1.33 9.30
C LEU A 88 14.48 1.32 7.86
N ARG A 89 13.75 2.38 7.47
CA ARG A 89 13.13 2.55 6.15
C ARG A 89 12.13 1.44 5.78
N THR A 90 11.51 0.81 6.78
CA THR A 90 10.37 -0.11 6.62
C THR A 90 9.07 0.57 7.05
N PHE A 91 7.99 0.29 6.34
CA PHE A 91 6.63 0.66 6.73
C PHE A 91 5.70 -0.55 6.56
N LEU A 92 4.56 -0.55 7.25
CA LEU A 92 3.56 -1.61 7.14
C LEU A 92 2.41 -1.17 6.24
N ASN A 93 2.06 -2.01 5.27
CA ASN A 93 0.81 -1.89 4.53
C ASN A 93 -0.22 -2.85 5.12
N VAL A 94 -1.30 -2.30 5.67
CA VAL A 94 -2.34 -3.01 6.39
C VAL A 94 -3.64 -2.92 5.59
N ASN A 95 -4.16 -4.07 5.18
CA ASN A 95 -5.47 -4.17 4.57
C ASN A 95 -6.42 -4.93 5.49
N VAL A 96 -7.67 -4.47 5.57
CA VAL A 96 -8.67 -5.01 6.48
C VAL A 96 -9.85 -5.52 5.65
N PRO A 97 -10.27 -6.80 5.83
CA PRO A 97 -11.43 -7.33 5.13
C PRO A 97 -12.70 -6.67 5.67
N ARG A 98 -13.77 -6.70 4.88
CA ARG A 98 -15.07 -6.20 5.35
C ARG A 98 -15.62 -7.08 6.47
N GLY A 99 -16.34 -6.46 7.41
CA GLY A 99 -16.94 -7.16 8.55
C GLY A 99 -15.89 -7.56 9.60
N VAL A 100 -16.21 -8.58 10.40
CA VAL A 100 -15.35 -9.04 11.51
C VAL A 100 -14.18 -9.87 10.96
N PRO A 101 -12.91 -9.44 11.14
CA PRO A 101 -11.76 -10.21 10.69
C PRO A 101 -11.59 -11.49 11.52
N LYS A 102 -11.12 -12.57 10.90
CA LYS A 102 -10.79 -13.85 11.56
C LYS A 102 -9.50 -13.80 12.38
N GLY A 103 -8.73 -12.73 12.22
CA GLY A 103 -7.42 -12.52 12.84
C GLY A 103 -6.52 -11.68 11.93
N VAL A 104 -5.23 -11.65 12.27
CA VAL A 104 -4.17 -10.95 11.54
C VAL A 104 -3.24 -11.97 10.90
N ARG A 105 -2.79 -11.72 9.67
CA ARG A 105 -1.77 -12.51 8.98
C ARG A 105 -0.67 -11.61 8.45
N LEU A 106 0.57 -12.01 8.72
CA LEU A 106 1.72 -11.50 7.96
C LEU A 106 1.55 -11.96 6.51
N ALA A 107 1.82 -11.06 5.57
CA ALA A 107 1.64 -11.31 4.15
C ALA A 107 2.79 -10.75 3.33
N VAL A 108 2.98 -11.28 2.13
CA VAL A 108 3.84 -10.70 1.10
C VAL A 108 3.01 -9.91 0.10
N GLN A 109 3.63 -8.95 -0.59
CA GLN A 109 2.96 -8.20 -1.65
C GLN A 109 2.51 -9.15 -2.77
N GLY A 110 1.22 -9.19 -3.06
CA GLY A 110 0.66 -9.93 -4.19
C GLY A 110 1.13 -9.39 -5.54
N LYS A 111 0.85 -10.13 -6.60
CA LYS A 111 1.15 -9.69 -7.98
C LYS A 111 -0.08 -9.87 -8.83
N ARG A 112 -0.38 -8.87 -9.66
CA ARG A 112 -1.55 -8.89 -10.54
C ARG A 112 -1.10 -8.84 -11.99
N ASN A 113 -1.72 -9.65 -12.84
CA ASN A 113 -1.56 -9.52 -14.30
C ASN A 113 -2.49 -8.39 -14.77
N HIS A 114 -2.11 -7.15 -14.49
CA HIS A 114 -2.94 -6.01 -14.84
C HIS A 114 -2.86 -5.69 -16.34
N ALA A 115 -4.01 -5.78 -17.02
CA ALA A 115 -4.16 -5.24 -18.38
C ALA A 115 -5.04 -3.99 -18.33
N THR A 116 -4.44 -2.82 -18.52
CA THR A 116 -5.19 -1.56 -18.57
C THR A 116 -5.98 -1.47 -19.88
N THR A 117 -7.26 -1.09 -19.80
CA THR A 117 -8.06 -0.79 -20.99
C THR A 117 -8.28 0.72 -21.11
N VAL A 118 -8.07 1.26 -22.32
CA VAL A 118 -8.30 2.68 -22.60
C VAL A 118 -9.45 2.77 -23.59
N THR A 119 -10.56 3.36 -23.17
CA THR A 119 -11.75 3.54 -24.01
C THR A 119 -11.90 5.01 -24.38
N GLU A 120 -11.88 5.33 -25.67
CA GLU A 120 -12.26 6.66 -26.16
C GLU A 120 -13.77 6.84 -26.06
N ARG A 121 -14.21 7.99 -25.55
CA ARG A 121 -15.59 8.44 -25.50
C ARG A 121 -15.66 9.89 -25.97
N ARG A 122 -16.87 10.38 -26.25
CA ARG A 122 -17.10 11.78 -26.63
C ARG A 122 -17.96 12.47 -25.59
N ASP A 123 -17.59 13.69 -25.24
CA ASP A 123 -18.42 14.55 -24.39
C ASP A 123 -19.67 15.04 -25.17
N PRO A 124 -20.65 15.68 -24.51
CA PRO A 124 -21.84 16.21 -25.18
C PRO A 124 -21.56 17.26 -26.26
N ARG A 125 -20.34 17.82 -26.32
CA ARG A 125 -19.88 18.77 -27.35
C ARG A 125 -19.06 18.10 -28.45
N GLY A 126 -18.99 16.76 -28.46
CA GLY A 126 -18.28 15.96 -29.44
C GLY A 126 -16.77 15.86 -29.23
N ARG A 127 -16.22 16.40 -28.14
CA ARG A 127 -14.78 16.36 -27.86
C ARG A 127 -14.39 14.98 -27.32
N PRO A 128 -13.30 14.36 -27.82
CA PRO A 128 -12.87 13.06 -27.32
C PRO A 128 -12.34 13.20 -25.88
N TYR A 129 -12.62 12.18 -25.08
CA TYR A 129 -12.00 11.94 -23.78
C TYR A 129 -11.72 10.46 -23.62
N PHE A 130 -10.70 10.11 -22.84
CA PHE A 130 -10.28 8.73 -22.65
C PHE A 130 -10.61 8.29 -21.23
N TRP A 131 -11.27 7.15 -21.11
CA TRP A 131 -11.53 6.49 -19.85
C TRP A 131 -10.54 5.34 -19.69
N ILE A 132 -9.75 5.40 -18.63
CA ILE A 132 -8.84 4.33 -18.23
C ILE A 132 -9.63 3.41 -17.29
N GLY A 133 -9.86 2.18 -17.72
CA GLY A 133 -10.52 1.14 -16.94
C GLY A 133 -9.59 -0.02 -16.65
N GLU A 134 -9.95 -0.82 -15.65
CA GLU A 134 -9.31 -2.09 -15.38
C GLU A 134 -9.82 -3.13 -16.39
N GLY A 135 -8.90 -3.85 -17.04
CA GLY A 135 -9.21 -4.89 -18.03
C GLY A 135 -9.29 -6.28 -17.39
N GLN A 136 -8.21 -7.05 -17.51
CA GLN A 136 -8.07 -8.36 -16.85
C GLN A 136 -7.44 -8.22 -15.47
N ASP A 137 -7.97 -9.02 -14.53
CA ASP A 137 -7.72 -8.92 -13.08
C ASP A 137 -7.32 -10.27 -12.47
N ASP A 138 -6.46 -11.00 -13.18
CA ASP A 138 -5.97 -12.27 -12.66
C ASP A 138 -4.81 -12.02 -11.68
N TRP A 139 -4.93 -12.60 -10.50
CA TRP A 139 -3.89 -12.58 -9.47
C TRP A 139 -2.97 -13.78 -9.65
N ILE A 140 -1.65 -13.54 -9.53
CA ILE A 140 -0.68 -14.64 -9.52
C ILE A 140 -0.86 -15.41 -8.20
N PRO A 141 -1.18 -16.72 -8.24
CA PRO A 141 -1.46 -17.48 -7.03
C PRO A 141 -0.27 -17.48 -6.06
N ASN A 142 -0.52 -16.99 -4.84
CA ASN A 142 0.41 -17.06 -3.73
C ASN A 142 -0.39 -17.06 -2.43
N GLY A 143 -0.37 -18.19 -1.71
CA GLY A 143 -1.14 -18.38 -0.47
C GLY A 143 -0.76 -17.44 0.67
N ASP A 144 0.46 -16.87 0.61
CA ASP A 144 0.96 -15.92 1.59
C ASP A 144 0.76 -14.45 1.16
N SER A 145 0.11 -14.19 0.02
CA SER A 145 -0.11 -12.83 -0.46
C SER A 145 -1.13 -12.06 0.38
N ASP A 146 -0.98 -10.74 0.37
CA ASP A 146 -1.93 -9.79 0.96
C ASP A 146 -3.35 -9.98 0.41
N TYR A 147 -3.48 -10.17 -0.89
CA TYR A 147 -4.74 -10.45 -1.56
C TYR A 147 -5.40 -11.74 -1.04
N GLU A 148 -4.67 -12.85 -0.96
CA GLU A 148 -5.23 -14.13 -0.46
C GLU A 148 -5.57 -14.06 1.03
N ALA A 149 -4.79 -13.34 1.84
CA ALA A 149 -5.11 -13.10 3.25
C ALA A 149 -6.46 -12.37 3.40
N ILE A 150 -6.69 -11.32 2.61
CA ILE A 150 -7.97 -10.58 2.60
C ILE A 150 -9.12 -11.46 2.12
N ARG A 151 -8.94 -12.22 1.04
CA ARG A 151 -9.96 -13.17 0.53
C ARG A 151 -10.32 -14.23 1.56
N ALA A 152 -9.34 -14.68 2.36
CA ALA A 152 -9.56 -15.63 3.44
C ALA A 152 -10.26 -15.00 4.67
N GLY A 153 -10.43 -13.67 4.71
CA GLY A 153 -11.10 -12.94 5.79
C GLY A 153 -10.16 -12.55 6.94
N PHE A 154 -8.86 -12.40 6.69
CA PHE A 154 -7.86 -11.94 7.66
C PHE A 154 -7.41 -10.52 7.35
N VAL A 155 -7.02 -9.77 8.38
CA VAL A 155 -6.23 -8.53 8.18
C VAL A 155 -4.89 -8.93 7.61
N SER A 156 -4.50 -8.36 6.47
CA SER A 156 -3.15 -8.56 5.93
C SER A 156 -2.22 -7.48 6.46
N VAL A 157 -1.03 -7.87 6.89
CA VAL A 157 0.04 -6.95 7.29
C VAL A 157 1.26 -7.29 6.45
N THR A 158 1.66 -6.37 5.58
CA THR A 158 2.77 -6.56 4.65
C THR A 158 3.87 -5.54 4.96
N PRO A 159 5.06 -5.95 5.40
CA PRO A 159 6.19 -5.05 5.51
C PRO A 159 6.70 -4.67 4.12
N LEU A 160 6.80 -3.37 3.85
CA LEU A 160 7.27 -2.80 2.59
C LEU A 160 8.44 -1.84 2.85
N GLN A 161 9.21 -1.57 1.80
CA GLN A 161 10.39 -0.70 1.84
C GLN A 161 10.51 0.16 0.58
N SER A 162 11.34 1.20 0.65
CA SER A 162 11.61 2.12 -0.46
C SER A 162 12.65 1.62 -1.47
N ASP A 163 13.47 0.63 -1.11
CA ASP A 163 14.47 0.06 -2.01
C ASP A 163 13.81 -0.87 -3.03
N LEU A 164 13.62 -0.34 -4.24
CA LEU A 164 13.04 -1.04 -5.38
C LEU A 164 14.09 -1.76 -6.24
N THR A 165 15.33 -1.88 -5.76
CA THR A 165 16.38 -2.62 -6.48
C THR A 165 15.93 -4.06 -6.68
N ALA A 166 15.80 -4.48 -7.94
CA ALA A 166 15.58 -5.88 -8.30
C ALA A 166 16.87 -6.68 -8.07
N ARG A 167 17.14 -7.04 -6.81
CA ARG A 167 18.41 -7.66 -6.37
C ARG A 167 18.74 -8.93 -7.17
N ASP A 168 17.75 -9.76 -7.45
CA ASP A 168 17.91 -11.00 -8.24
C ASP A 168 18.30 -10.73 -9.71
N ALA A 169 18.04 -9.52 -10.21
CA ALA A 169 18.38 -9.13 -11.58
C ALA A 169 19.77 -8.47 -11.69
N LEU A 170 20.44 -8.14 -10.58
CA LEU A 170 21.72 -7.42 -10.60
C LEU A 170 22.79 -8.16 -11.40
N ASP A 171 22.93 -9.47 -11.18
CA ASP A 171 23.90 -10.29 -11.91
C ASP A 171 23.60 -10.35 -13.41
N TYR A 172 22.31 -10.40 -13.78
CA TYR A 172 21.90 -10.34 -15.18
C TYR A 172 22.27 -9.00 -15.81
N VAL A 173 21.93 -7.89 -15.15
CA VAL A 173 22.20 -6.53 -15.64
C VAL A 173 23.71 -6.28 -15.74
N LYS A 174 24.51 -6.76 -14.79
CA LYS A 174 25.98 -6.66 -14.83
C LYS A 174 26.58 -7.32 -16.06
N ARG A 175 26.02 -8.47 -16.49
CA ARG A 175 26.47 -9.19 -17.70
C ARG A 175 26.14 -8.47 -19.01
N LEU A 176 25.27 -7.47 -19.02
CA LEU A 176 24.95 -6.68 -20.22
C LEU A 176 26.11 -5.75 -20.68
N SER A 177 27.30 -5.89 -20.09
CA SER A 177 28.50 -5.07 -20.39
C SER A 177 28.25 -3.56 -20.28
N LEU A 178 27.41 -3.17 -19.32
CA LEU A 178 27.10 -1.76 -19.04
C LEU A 178 28.27 -1.04 -18.36
N GLU A 179 29.10 -1.78 -17.62
CA GLU A 179 30.35 -1.31 -17.05
C GLU A 179 31.46 -1.49 -18.10
N ARG A 180 31.62 -0.51 -18.98
CA ARG A 180 32.82 -0.38 -19.81
C ARG A 180 33.82 0.48 -19.05
N GLY A 181 34.77 -0.16 -18.37
CA GLY A 181 35.86 0.48 -17.63
C GLY A 181 36.72 -0.56 -16.92
#